data_AF-A0A2V9IZB6-F1
#
_entry.id   AF-A0A2V9IZB6-F1
#
_cell.length_a   1.000
_cell.length_b   1.000
_cell.length_c   1.000
_cell.angle_alpha   90.00
_cell.angle_beta   90.00
_cell.angle_gamma   90.00
#
_symmetry.space_group_name_H-M   'P 1'
#
loop_
_entity.id
_entity.type
_entity.pdbx_description
1 polymer ?
#
loop_
_entity_poly.entity_id
_entity_poly.type
_entity_poly.pdbx_seq_one_letter_code
_entity_poly.pdbx_strand_id
1 'polypeptide(L)' 'MARRWQVLFVMLAVAVVARPGAPQAGPPATPLYDEKADAQKLINAAITKAGRSHKNIVLDFGANW' A
#
# COMPACT_ATOMS: atom_id res chain seq x y z
N MET A 1 54.10 -19.95 -20.46
CA MET A 1 53.44 -18.80 -21.13
C MET A 1 51.96 -19.11 -21.37
N ALA A 2 51.17 -19.38 -20.32
CA ALA A 2 49.78 -19.81 -20.44
C ALA A 2 48.87 -19.15 -19.39
N ARG A 3 49.24 -17.95 -18.95
CA ARG A 3 48.58 -17.22 -17.85
C ARG A 3 48.31 -15.77 -18.21
N ARG A 4 48.02 -15.53 -19.49
CA ARG A 4 47.64 -14.23 -20.07
C ARG A 4 46.31 -14.26 -20.82
N TRP A 5 45.73 -15.43 -21.03
CA TRP A 5 44.45 -15.62 -21.72
C TRP A 5 43.25 -15.85 -20.79
N GLN A 6 43.50 -16.05 -19.49
CA GLN A 6 42.45 -16.31 -18.50
C GLN A 6 41.78 -15.04 -17.95
N VAL A 7 42.28 -13.85 -18.29
CA VAL A 7 41.71 -12.57 -17.83
C VAL A 7 40.58 -12.08 -18.75
N LEU A 8 40.41 -12.70 -19.93
CA LEU A 8 39.42 -12.28 -20.92
C LEU A 8 38.02 -12.89 -20.74
N PHE A 9 37.84 -13.82 -19.79
CA PHE A 9 36.57 -14.53 -19.59
C PHE A 9 35.72 -14.04 -18.40
N VAL A 10 36.14 -13.00 -17.69
CA VAL A 10 35.42 -12.49 -16.50
C VAL A 10 34.42 -11.38 -16.82
N MET A 11 34.34 -10.90 -18.07
CA MET A 11 33.53 -9.75 -18.48
C MET A 11 32.26 -10.13 -19.27
N LEU A 12 31.68 -11.31 -19.05
CA LEU A 12 30.45 -11.70 -19.74
C LEU A 12 29.54 -12.52 -18.84
N ALA A 13 28.70 -11.83 -18.05
CA ALA A 13 27.31 -12.24 -17.73
C ALA A 13 26.81 -11.63 -16.41
N VAL A 14 26.72 -10.30 -16.29
CA VAL A 14 25.69 -9.69 -15.42
C VAL A 14 25.16 -8.43 -16.09
N ALA A 15 24.61 -8.57 -17.30
CA ALA A 15 23.60 -7.62 -17.77
C ALA A 15 22.27 -8.10 -17.20
N VAL A 16 21.98 -7.75 -15.95
CA VAL A 16 20.61 -7.80 -15.43
C VAL A 16 19.82 -6.80 -16.27
N VAL A 17 19.13 -7.31 -17.28
CA VAL A 17 18.16 -6.54 -18.06
C VAL A 17 17.05 -6.17 -17.09
N ALA A 18 17.14 -4.97 -16.52
CA ALA A 18 15.99 -4.29 -15.96
C ALA A 18 14.99 -4.11 -17.11
N ARG A 19 14.04 -5.03 -17.25
CA ARG A 19 12.96 -4.94 -18.22
C ARG A 19 12.14 -3.69 -17.87
N PRO A 20 12.15 -2.62 -18.69
CA PRO A 20 11.18 -1.54 -18.51
C PRO A 20 9.79 -2.16 -18.68
N GLY A 21 8.96 -2.08 -17.64
CA GLY A 21 7.61 -2.66 -17.62
C GLY A 21 7.46 -3.97 -16.82
N ALA A 22 8.48 -4.45 -16.11
CA ALA A 22 8.25 -5.48 -15.09
C ALA A 22 7.30 -4.91 -14.02
N PRO A 23 6.21 -5.63 -13.64
CA PRO A 23 5.32 -5.18 -12.59
C PRO A 23 6.13 -4.97 -11.30
N GLN A 24 6.31 -3.71 -10.94
CA GLN A 24 6.82 -3.38 -9.62
C GLN A 24 5.72 -3.79 -8.64
N ALA A 25 6.02 -4.75 -7.77
CA ALA A 25 5.13 -5.06 -6.67
C ALA A 25 4.94 -3.76 -5.87
N GLY A 26 3.75 -3.18 -5.98
CA GLY A 26 3.37 -2.01 -5.22
C GLY A 26 3.39 -2.33 -3.72
N PRO A 27 3.39 -1.30 -2.85
CA PRO A 27 3.24 -1.52 -1.42
C PRO A 27 2.00 -2.40 -1.15
N PRO A 28 2.05 -3.25 -0.11
CA PRO A 28 0.93 -4.11 0.25
C PRO A 28 -0.33 -3.26 0.43
N ALA A 29 -1.46 -3.78 -0.06
CA ALA A 29 -2.74 -3.08 0.05
C ALA A 29 -3.09 -2.88 1.52
N THR A 30 -3.22 -1.62 1.93
CA THR A 30 -3.80 -1.30 3.23
C THR A 30 -5.25 -1.79 3.25
N PRO A 31 -5.72 -2.44 4.32
CA PRO A 31 -7.11 -2.86 4.42
C PRO A 31 -8.04 -1.64 4.22
N LEU A 32 -8.94 -1.76 3.25
CA LEU A 32 -9.93 -0.72 2.93
C LEU A 32 -11.10 -0.73 3.91
N TYR A 33 -11.18 -1.69 4.84
CA TYR A 33 -12.24 -1.82 5.82
C TYR A 33 -11.66 -2.31 7.15
N ASP A 34 -12.11 -1.73 8.27
CA ASP A 34 -11.83 -2.24 9.60
C ASP A 34 -12.98 -3.13 10.08
N GLU A 35 -12.84 -4.45 9.90
CA GLU A 35 -13.85 -5.42 10.34
C GLU A 35 -14.07 -5.45 11.85
N LYS A 36 -13.18 -4.84 12.63
CA LYS A 36 -13.27 -4.79 14.10
C LYS A 36 -13.89 -3.50 14.61
N ALA A 37 -14.29 -2.61 13.72
CA ALA A 37 -14.83 -1.33 14.12
C ALA A 37 -16.20 -1.48 14.79
N ASP A 38 -16.39 -0.74 15.88
CA ASP A 38 -17.66 -0.65 16.58
C ASP A 38 -18.49 0.48 15.98
N ALA A 39 -19.27 0.09 14.99
CA ALA A 39 -20.27 0.89 14.31
C ALA A 39 -21.09 1.79 15.24
N GLN A 40 -21.63 1.20 16.31
CA GLN A 40 -22.53 1.87 17.23
C GLN A 40 -21.78 2.97 18.01
N LYS A 41 -20.57 2.66 18.49
CA LYS A 41 -19.74 3.63 19.21
C LYS A 41 -19.37 4.82 18.32
N LEU A 42 -18.99 4.56 17.06
CA LEU A 42 -18.60 5.60 16.11
C LEU A 42 -19.77 6.55 15.78
N ILE A 43 -20.95 5.98 15.51
CA ILE A 43 -22.17 6.75 15.25
C ILE A 43 -22.52 7.62 16.47
N ASN A 44 -22.52 7.05 17.68
CA ASN A 44 -22.83 7.80 18.90
C ASN A 44 -21.85 8.97 19.15
N ALA A 45 -20.56 8.75 18.89
CA ALA A 45 -19.55 9.80 19.00
C ALA A 45 -19.79 10.93 17.97
N ALA A 46 -20.13 10.58 16.73
CA ALA A 46 -20.43 11.53 15.67
C ALA A 46 -21.67 12.36 15.98
N ILE A 47 -22.75 11.73 16.45
CA ILE A 47 -23.98 12.41 16.89
C ILE A 47 -23.67 13.40 18.01
N THR A 48 -22.94 12.97 19.03
CA THR A 48 -22.58 13.83 20.18
C THR A 48 -21.78 15.04 19.73
N LYS A 49 -20.81 14.85 18.82
CA LYS A 49 -19.99 15.93 18.27
C LYS A 49 -20.82 16.90 17.41
N ALA A 50 -21.68 16.38 16.54
CA ALA A 50 -22.54 17.18 15.67
C ALA A 50 -23.56 18.00 16.48
N GLY A 51 -24.14 17.41 17.52
CA GLY A 51 -25.06 18.09 18.43
C GLY A 51 -24.44 19.29 19.13
N ARG A 52 -23.18 19.18 19.61
CA ARG A 52 -22.43 20.31 20.19
C ARG A 52 -22.09 21.40 19.18
N SER A 53 -22.03 21.04 17.91
CA SER A 53 -21.59 21.92 16.83
C SER A 53 -22.76 22.48 16.01
N HIS A 54 -24.01 22.17 16.41
CA HIS A 54 -25.25 22.49 15.69
C HIS A 54 -25.18 22.13 14.20
N LYS A 55 -24.64 20.95 13.87
CA LYS A 55 -24.52 20.46 12.49
C LYS A 55 -25.50 19.33 12.18
N ASN A 56 -25.88 19.22 10.92
CA ASN A 56 -26.67 18.10 10.39
C ASN A 56 -25.80 16.84 10.29
N ILE A 57 -26.43 15.67 10.39
CA ILE A 57 -25.77 14.36 10.32
C ILE A 57 -26.14 13.69 9.01
N VAL A 58 -25.13 13.14 8.31
CA VAL A 58 -25.30 12.25 7.17
C VAL A 58 -24.65 10.93 7.53
N LEU A 59 -25.39 9.83 7.39
CA LEU A 59 -24.89 8.48 7.57
C LEU A 59 -24.68 7.84 6.21
N ASP A 60 -23.43 7.46 5.92
CA ASP A 60 -23.05 6.80 4.68
C ASP A 60 -22.84 5.29 4.92
N PHE A 61 -23.67 4.48 4.27
CA PHE A 61 -23.64 3.03 4.41
C PHE A 61 -22.65 2.43 3.42
N GLY A 62 -21.70 1.63 3.92
CA GLY A 62 -20.64 1.01 3.11
C GLY A 62 -19.34 1.83 3.01
N ALA A 63 -19.24 2.92 3.77
CA ALA A 63 -17.99 3.66 3.95
C ALA A 63 -16.98 2.88 4.81
N ASN A 64 -15.73 3.33 4.80
CA ASN A 64 -14.61 2.72 5.53
C ASN A 64 -14.67 3.14 7.01
N TRP A 65 -15.55 2.49 7.78
CA TRP A 65 -15.74 2.71 9.20
C TRP A 65 -16.07 1.41 9.91
#